data_AF-A0A9N9XDQ7-F1
#
_entry.id   AF-A0A9N9XDQ7-F1
#
_cell.length_a   1.000
_cell.length_b   1.000
_cell.length_c   1.000
_cell.angle_alpha   90.00
_cell.angle_beta   90.00
_cell.angle_gamma   90.00
#
_symmetry.space_group_name_H-M   'P 1'
#
loop_
_entity.id
_entity.type
_entity.pdbx_description
1 polymer ?
#
loop_
_entity_poly.entity_id
_entity_poly.type
_entity_poly.pdbx_seq_one_letter_code
_entity_poly.pdbx_strand_id
1 'polypeptide(L)'
;MPIEAEERESDGTKEEISDSILHDLVKIRDKLLENKVKALARAGAIAPLSVTIPAQNFGLYPETTSFFQALSIPTKISKSTIEIINDVHILKPGDKV
;
A
#
# COMPACT_ATOMS: atom_id res chain seq x y z
N MET A 1 24.78 0.48 -67.65
CA MET A 1 25.53 0.23 -66.39
C MET A 1 24.80 0.97 -65.29
N PRO A 2 23.99 0.30 -64.44
CA PRO A 2 23.35 0.92 -63.29
C PRO A 2 24.32 0.89 -62.10
N ILE A 3 24.33 1.96 -61.31
CA ILE A 3 25.06 2.05 -60.06
C ILE A 3 23.97 2.15 -58.99
N GLU A 4 23.72 1.04 -58.30
CA GLU A 4 22.78 0.97 -57.18
C GLU A 4 23.46 1.56 -55.94
N ALA A 5 22.92 2.68 -55.46
CA ALA A 5 23.05 3.10 -54.09
C ALA A 5 21.64 3.01 -53.50
N GLU A 6 21.44 2.23 -52.44
CA GLU A 6 20.40 2.52 -51.45
C GLU A 6 20.64 1.66 -50.20
N GLU A 7 20.97 2.37 -49.12
CA GLU A 7 20.61 2.15 -47.72
C GLU A 7 20.55 0.72 -47.18
N ARG A 8 21.60 0.34 -46.42
CA ARG A 8 21.46 -0.68 -45.38
C ARG A 8 20.89 -0.03 -44.13
N GLU A 9 19.62 -0.30 -43.87
CA GLU A 9 18.92 -0.02 -42.62
C GLU A 9 19.74 -0.51 -41.42
N SER A 10 20.24 0.44 -40.63
CA SER A 10 20.74 0.20 -39.29
C SER A 10 19.57 0.33 -38.32
N ASP A 11 18.73 -0.71 -38.20
CA ASP A 11 17.63 -0.73 -37.21
C ASP A 11 17.91 -1.64 -36.00
N GLY A 12 19.07 -2.30 -35.95
CA GLY A 12 19.42 -3.22 -34.86
C GLY A 12 19.75 -2.57 -33.51
N THR A 13 19.84 -1.24 -33.41
CA THR A 13 20.25 -0.56 -32.16
C THR A 13 19.07 0.05 -31.40
N LYS A 14 17.90 0.21 -32.03
CA LYS A 14 16.75 0.85 -31.37
C LYS A 14 16.01 -0.11 -30.43
N GLU A 15 15.92 -1.39 -30.77
CA GLU A 15 15.26 -2.40 -29.94
C GLU A 15 16.05 -2.73 -28.67
N GLU A 16 17.38 -2.92 -28.74
CA GLU A 16 18.20 -3.17 -27.55
C GLU A 16 18.27 -1.96 -26.58
N ILE A 17 18.28 -0.74 -27.12
CA ILE A 17 18.22 0.48 -26.30
C ILE A 17 16.83 0.62 -25.66
N SER A 18 15.77 0.24 -26.37
CA SER A 18 14.41 0.25 -25.83
C SER A 18 14.25 -0.76 -24.69
N ASP A 19 14.77 -1.97 -24.85
CA ASP A 19 14.69 -3.04 -23.84
C ASP A 19 15.51 -2.73 -22.58
N SER A 20 16.71 -2.14 -22.75
CA SER A 20 17.53 -1.73 -21.60
C SER A 20 16.88 -0.57 -20.82
N ILE A 21 16.30 0.43 -21.49
CA ILE A 21 15.57 1.53 -20.84
C ILE A 21 14.30 1.01 -20.16
N LEU A 22 13.55 0.12 -20.81
CA LEU A 22 12.36 -0.53 -20.21
C LEU A 22 12.72 -1.27 -18.93
N HIS A 23 13.82 -2.02 -18.94
CA HIS A 23 14.26 -2.80 -17.80
C HIS A 23 14.68 -1.91 -16.62
N ASP A 24 15.35 -0.79 -16.89
CA ASP A 24 15.73 0.17 -15.85
C ASP A 24 14.53 0.93 -15.28
N LEU A 25 13.53 1.27 -16.11
CA LEU A 25 12.27 1.88 -15.65
C LEU A 25 11.49 0.94 -14.73
N VAL A 26 11.45 -0.36 -15.05
CA VAL A 26 10.82 -1.38 -14.20
C VAL A 26 11.57 -1.50 -12.86
N LYS A 27 12.91 -1.56 -12.89
CA LYS A 27 13.72 -1.59 -11.64
C LYS A 27 13.50 -0.38 -10.76
N ILE A 28 13.38 0.82 -11.34
CA ILE A 28 13.13 2.05 -10.58
C ILE A 28 11.73 2.01 -9.97
N ARG A 29 10.72 1.55 -10.72
CA ARG A 29 9.36 1.36 -10.20
C ARG A 29 9.33 0.38 -9.04
N ASP A 30 10.02 -0.76 -9.16
CA ASP A 30 10.05 -1.78 -8.12
C ASP A 30 10.76 -1.28 -6.86
N LYS A 31 11.91 -0.60 -7.02
CA LYS A 31 12.60 0.09 -5.91
C LYS A 31 11.71 1.13 -5.23
N LEU A 32 10.90 1.87 -5.99
CA LEU A 32 9.99 2.87 -5.41
C LEU A 32 8.85 2.21 -4.62
N LEU A 33 8.36 1.05 -5.09
CA LEU A 33 7.30 0.29 -4.45
C LEU A 33 7.80 -0.42 -3.18
N GLU A 34 9.05 -0.90 -3.18
CA GLU A 34 9.74 -1.46 -2.01
C GLU A 34 9.98 -0.42 -0.92
N ASN A 35 10.33 0.82 -1.31
CA ASN A 35 10.56 1.92 -0.36
C ASN A 35 9.27 2.61 0.12
N LYS A 36 8.11 1.95 0.00
CA LYS A 36 6.85 2.50 0.50
C LYS A 36 6.84 2.49 2.03
N VAL A 37 7.01 3.67 2.63
CA VAL A 37 6.90 3.86 4.07
C VAL A 37 5.47 3.59 4.52
N LYS A 38 5.29 2.61 5.41
CA LYS A 38 4.02 2.38 6.11
C LYS A 38 3.84 3.49 7.13
N ALA A 39 3.07 4.52 6.78
CA ALA A 39 2.70 5.59 7.69
C ALA A 39 1.34 5.30 8.34
N LEU A 40 1.18 5.75 9.58
CA LEU A 40 -0.12 5.79 10.24
C LEU A 40 -1.06 6.72 9.47
N ALA A 41 -2.33 6.37 9.40
CA ALA A 41 -3.33 7.22 8.76
C ALA A 41 -3.42 8.56 9.53
N ARG A 42 -3.29 9.66 8.81
CA ARG A 42 -3.35 11.01 9.39
C ARG A 42 -4.81 11.38 9.67
N ALA A 43 -5.11 11.82 10.88
CA ALA A 43 -6.44 12.34 11.23
C ALA A 43 -6.86 13.45 10.25
N GLY A 44 -8.05 13.32 9.68
CA GLY A 44 -8.63 14.19 8.68
C GLY A 44 -8.24 13.90 7.23
N ALA A 45 -7.36 12.92 6.96
CA ALA A 45 -7.03 12.48 5.61
C ALA A 45 -8.10 11.52 5.07
N ILE A 46 -8.13 11.37 3.75
CA ILE A 46 -9.00 10.40 3.07
C ILE A 46 -8.29 9.04 3.11
N ALA A 47 -8.98 8.00 3.59
CA ALA A 47 -8.44 6.65 3.62
C ALA A 47 -8.18 6.12 2.19
N PRO A 48 -6.93 5.78 1.82
CA PRO A 48 -6.60 5.27 0.49
C PRO A 48 -6.91 3.77 0.32
N LEU A 49 -7.06 3.04 1.43
CA LEU A 49 -7.41 1.63 1.48
C LEU A 49 -8.36 1.40 2.65
N SER A 50 -9.13 0.32 2.61
CA SER A 50 -9.91 -0.12 3.76
C SER A 50 -9.01 -0.45 4.95
N VAL A 51 -9.38 0.03 6.14
CA VAL A 51 -8.66 -0.26 7.39
C VAL A 51 -9.48 -1.24 8.22
N THR A 52 -8.83 -2.36 8.58
CA THR A 52 -9.39 -3.40 9.45
C THR A 52 -8.59 -3.53 10.72
N ILE A 53 -9.28 -3.86 11.81
CA ILE A 53 -8.64 -4.29 13.05
C ILE A 53 -8.97 -5.76 13.28
N PRO A 54 -7.96 -6.64 13.43
CA PRO A 54 -8.17 -8.05 13.72
C PRO A 54 -8.56 -8.28 15.19
N ALA A 55 -9.30 -9.36 15.43
CA ALA A 55 -9.66 -9.88 16.73
C ALA A 55 -8.41 -10.41 17.44
N GLN A 56 -7.92 -9.64 18.40
CA GLN A 56 -6.73 -9.97 19.16
C GLN A 56 -6.78 -9.28 20.53
N ASN A 57 -6.08 -9.84 21.52
CA ASN A 57 -5.78 -9.15 22.76
C ASN A 57 -4.62 -8.17 22.54
N PHE A 58 -4.88 -6.88 22.73
CA PHE A 58 -3.87 -5.82 22.55
C PHE A 58 -3.03 -5.57 23.80
N GLY A 59 -3.34 -6.24 24.93
CA GLY A 59 -2.63 -6.03 26.19
C GLY A 59 -2.80 -4.63 26.76
N LEU A 60 -3.81 -3.89 26.28
CA LEU A 60 -4.13 -2.53 26.75
C LEU A 60 -4.93 -2.61 28.05
N TYR A 61 -4.69 -1.62 28.92
CA TYR A 61 -5.39 -1.50 30.19
C TYR A 61 -6.86 -1.08 29.98
N PRO A 62 -7.83 -1.60 30.76
CA PRO A 62 -9.27 -1.37 30.56
C PRO A 62 -9.71 0.10 30.62
N GLU A 63 -8.90 1.01 31.17
CA GLU A 63 -9.23 2.44 31.20
C GLU A 63 -9.30 3.08 29.80
N THR A 64 -8.60 2.54 28.81
CA THR A 64 -8.61 3.06 27.44
C THR A 64 -9.74 2.48 26.56
N THR A 65 -10.67 1.71 27.15
CA THR A 65 -11.82 1.12 26.44
C THR A 65 -12.78 2.16 25.84
N SER A 66 -12.86 3.36 26.42
CA SER A 66 -13.76 4.43 25.95
C SER A 66 -13.51 4.85 24.50
N PHE A 67 -12.25 4.81 24.07
CA PHE A 67 -11.85 5.13 22.70
C PHE A 67 -12.41 4.12 21.69
N PHE A 68 -12.34 2.84 22.01
CA PHE A 68 -12.87 1.77 21.15
C PHE A 68 -14.40 1.80 21.09
N GLN A 69 -15.06 2.17 22.18
CA GLN A 69 -16.51 2.37 22.20
C GLN A 69 -16.95 3.55 21.31
N ALA A 70 -16.21 4.66 21.33
CA ALA A 70 -16.49 5.80 20.46
C ALA A 70 -16.34 5.45 18.97
N LEU A 71 -15.43 4.52 18.64
CA LEU A 71 -15.23 3.99 17.29
C LEU A 71 -16.17 2.83 16.94
N SER A 72 -17.16 2.52 17.79
CA SER A 72 -18.12 1.41 17.60
C SER A 72 -17.46 0.03 17.47
N ILE A 73 -16.31 -0.18 18.12
CA ILE A 73 -15.58 -1.45 18.10
C ILE A 73 -16.01 -2.28 19.32
N PRO A 74 -16.55 -3.50 19.14
CA PRO A 74 -16.97 -4.36 20.23
C PRO A 74 -15.75 -5.01 20.91
N THR A 75 -15.42 -4.53 22.11
CA THR A 75 -14.31 -5.04 22.92
C THR A 75 -14.81 -5.66 24.22
N LYS A 76 -14.13 -6.70 24.71
CA LYS A 76 -14.38 -7.36 26.00
C LYS A 76 -13.16 -7.21 26.90
N ILE A 77 -13.39 -7.06 28.21
CA ILE A 77 -12.30 -7.03 29.20
C ILE A 77 -12.06 -8.46 29.69
N SER A 78 -10.85 -8.96 29.44
CA SER A 78 -10.38 -10.29 29.84
C SER A 78 -9.12 -10.14 30.70
N LYS A 79 -9.14 -10.69 31.94
CA LYS A 79 -7.98 -10.70 32.87
C LYS A 79 -7.25 -9.35 32.97
N SER A 80 -8.00 -8.26 33.13
CA SER A 80 -7.47 -6.89 33.24
C SER A 80 -6.84 -6.32 31.96
N THR A 81 -7.10 -6.92 30.79
CA THR A 81 -6.68 -6.44 29.47
C THR A 81 -7.85 -6.37 28.49
N ILE A 82 -7.75 -5.52 27.47
CA ILE A 82 -8.78 -5.36 26.43
C ILE A 82 -8.56 -6.36 25.29
N GLU A 83 -9.62 -7.09 24.95
CA GLU A 83 -9.67 -8.09 23.87
C GLU A 83 -10.74 -7.72 22.84
N ILE A 84 -10.38 -7.74 21.56
CA ILE A 84 -11.34 -7.54 20.46
C ILE A 84 -11.95 -8.88 20.08
N ILE A 85 -13.28 -8.96 20.09
CA ILE A 85 -14.01 -10.23 19.88
C ILE A 85 -14.05 -10.61 18.39
N ASN A 86 -14.23 -9.63 17.50
CA ASN A 86 -14.43 -9.84 16.07
C ASN A 86 -13.60 -8.85 15.24
N ASP A 87 -13.24 -9.27 14.03
CA ASP A 87 -12.63 -8.38 13.04
C ASP A 87 -13.62 -7.28 12.63
N VAL A 88 -13.19 -6.01 12.73
CA VAL A 88 -14.03 -4.87 12.36
C VAL A 88 -13.36 -4.04 11.28
N HIS A 89 -14.12 -3.78 10.21
CA HIS A 89 -13.77 -2.80 9.19
C HIS A 89 -14.19 -1.41 9.67
N ILE A 90 -13.23 -0.51 9.87
CA ILE A 90 -13.48 0.82 10.44
C ILE A 90 -13.63 1.87 9.34
N LEU A 91 -12.80 1.79 8.31
CA LEU A 91 -12.73 2.79 7.26
C LEU A 91 -12.86 2.13 5.90
N LYS A 92 -13.67 2.73 5.01
CA LYS A 92 -13.71 2.40 3.59
C LYS A 92 -12.82 3.38 2.80
N PRO A 93 -12.36 3.00 1.60
CA PRO A 93 -11.66 3.95 0.74
C PRO A 93 -12.56 5.15 0.44
N GLY A 94 -12.08 6.36 0.73
CA GLY A 94 -12.86 7.59 0.58
C GLY A 94 -13.39 8.18 1.90
N ASP A 95 -13.41 7.41 2.99
CA ASP A 95 -13.83 7.92 4.30
C ASP A 95 -12.73 8.78 4.94
N LYS A 96 -13.16 9.78 5.72
CA LYS A 96 -12.26 10.65 6.47
C LYS A 96 -11.85 9.97 7.78
N VAL A 97 -10.54 9.90 8.01
CA VAL A 97 -9.91 9.27 9.20
C VAL A 97 -10.01 10.15 10.43
#